data_AF-A0A432M6S1-F1
#
_entry.id   AF-A0A432M6S1-F1
#
_cell.length_a   1.000
_cell.length_b   1.000
_cell.length_c   1.000
_cell.angle_alpha   90.00
_cell.angle_beta   90.00
_cell.angle_gamma   90.00
#
_symmetry.space_group_name_H-M   'P 1'
#
loop_
_entity.id
_entity.type
_entity.pdbx_description
1 polymer ?
#
loop_
_entity_poly.entity_id
_entity_poly.type
_entity_poly.pdbx_seq_one_letter_code
_entity_poly.pdbx_strand_id
1 'polypeptide(L)'
;MGNDSFLFISTPLWFYPQHSQQSGDLEEHLIGVPASSMMALIPMMYAVNPPLIGGFVLGKRSLDFVEFFQPTTDKNFSYQRGTMLASATGFQNVPGKLFKLT
;
A
#
# COMPACT_ATOMS: atom_id res chain seq x y z
N MET A 1 -0.35 20.01 -3.68
CA MET A 1 0.39 19.95 -2.40
C MET A 1 1.40 21.09 -2.34
N GLY A 2 1.57 21.72 -1.17
CA GLY A 2 2.63 22.70 -0.95
C GLY A 2 4.01 22.04 -1.01
N ASN A 3 5.08 22.83 -1.14
CA ASN A 3 6.44 22.29 -1.30
C ASN A 3 6.89 21.47 -0.08
N ASP A 4 6.53 21.91 1.12
CA ASP A 4 6.89 21.24 2.39
C ASP A 4 5.75 20.36 2.94
N SER A 5 4.74 20.07 2.10
CA SER A 5 3.62 19.23 2.49
C SER A 5 3.92 17.75 2.27
N PHE A 6 3.55 16.93 3.23
CA PHE A 6 3.59 15.47 3.14
C PHE A 6 2.18 14.90 3.09
N LEU A 7 2.01 13.85 2.29
CA LEU A 7 0.82 13.00 2.31
C LEU A 7 1.19 11.66 2.93
N PHE A 8 0.44 11.25 3.95
CA PHE A 8 0.55 9.92 4.51
C PHE A 8 -0.58 9.03 3.99
N ILE A 9 -0.23 7.89 3.41
CA ILE A 9 -1.19 6.86 2.96
C ILE A 9 -0.96 5.61 3.79
N SER A 10 -2.01 5.15 4.46
CA SER A 10 -2.08 3.86 5.15
C SER A 10 -3.06 2.98 4.41
N THR A 11 -2.59 1.86 3.85
CA THR A 11 -3.42 1.03 2.97
C THR A 11 -3.09 -0.46 3.07
N PRO A 12 -4.07 -1.36 2.93
CA PRO A 12 -3.81 -2.79 2.75
C PRO A 12 -3.04 -3.04 1.45
N LEU A 13 -1.94 -3.79 1.53
CA LEU A 13 -1.12 -4.07 0.36
C LEU A 13 -1.68 -5.17 -0.56
N TRP A 14 -2.75 -5.84 -0.12
CA TRP A 14 -3.49 -6.88 -0.83
C TRP A 14 -4.81 -7.14 -0.07
N PHE A 15 -5.69 -7.97 -0.65
CA PHE A 15 -6.96 -8.30 0.00
C PHE A 15 -6.76 -9.20 1.21
N TYR A 16 -7.38 -8.82 2.32
CA TYR A 16 -7.51 -9.68 3.48
C TYR A 16 -8.80 -10.50 3.35
N PRO A 17 -8.75 -11.85 3.46
CA PRO A 17 -9.94 -12.66 3.39
C PRO A 17 -10.86 -12.37 4.58
N GLN A 18 -12.01 -11.74 4.31
CA GLN A 18 -13.08 -11.59 5.30
C GLN A 18 -13.96 -12.85 5.24
N HIS A 19 -13.82 -13.75 6.21
CA HIS A 19 -14.64 -14.96 6.31
C HIS A 19 -15.99 -14.73 7.02
N SER A 20 -16.19 -13.55 7.60
CA SER A 20 -17.41 -13.15 8.29
C SER A 20 -17.80 -11.75 7.84
N GLN A 21 -18.86 -11.62 7.06
CA GLN A 21 -19.53 -10.34 6.81
C GLN A 21 -20.53 -10.11 7.95
N GLN A 22 -20.33 -9.06 8.73
CA GLN A 22 -21.35 -8.61 9.67
C GLN A 22 -22.39 -7.78 8.91
N SER A 23 -23.67 -8.06 9.14
CA SER A 23 -24.75 -7.28 8.52
C SER A 23 -24.67 -5.82 8.98
N GLY A 24 -24.45 -4.89 8.05
CA GLY A 24 -24.27 -3.47 8.34
C GLY A 24 -22.81 -3.00 8.39
N ASP A 25 -21.85 -3.89 8.11
CA ASP A 25 -20.46 -3.49 7.90
C ASP A 25 -20.36 -2.67 6.60
N LEU A 26 -20.01 -1.39 6.75
CA LEU A 26 -19.81 -0.46 5.63
C LEU A 26 -18.43 -0.64 4.99
N GLU A 27 -17.52 -1.34 5.67
CA GLU A 27 -16.15 -1.57 5.23
C GLU A 27 -15.98 -3.01 4.75
N GLU A 28 -16.67 -3.35 3.66
CA GLU A 28 -16.00 -4.26 2.74
C GLU A 28 -14.70 -3.53 2.34
N HIS A 29 -13.54 -3.98 2.82
CA HIS A 29 -12.26 -3.43 2.39
C HIS A 29 -12.07 -3.84 0.92
N LEU A 30 -12.70 -3.05 0.05
CA LEU A 30 -12.96 -3.32 -1.36
C LEU A 30 -11.73 -3.16 -2.24
N ILE A 31 -10.59 -2.80 -1.65
CA ILE A 31 -9.37 -2.51 -2.39
C ILE A 31 -8.14 -3.04 -1.64
N GLY A 32 -7.31 -3.79 -2.36
CA GLY A 32 -5.90 -3.93 -2.06
C GLY A 32 -5.12 -2.96 -2.93
N VAL A 33 -4.11 -2.28 -2.40
CA VAL A 33 -3.22 -1.43 -3.19
C VAL A 33 -1.88 -2.14 -3.33
N PRO A 34 -1.54 -2.67 -4.52
CA PRO A 34 -0.30 -3.40 -4.72
C PRO A 34 0.92 -2.58 -4.29
N ALA A 35 1.93 -3.22 -3.69
CA ALA A 35 3.17 -2.54 -3.32
C ALA A 35 3.84 -1.84 -4.51
N SER A 36 3.71 -2.39 -5.73
CA SER A 36 4.18 -1.75 -6.97
C SER A 36 3.53 -0.38 -7.20
N SER A 37 2.22 -0.27 -6.98
CA SER A 37 1.46 0.99 -7.10
C SER A 37 1.99 2.03 -6.09
N MET A 38 2.21 1.63 -4.84
CA MET A 38 2.71 2.55 -3.82
C MET A 38 4.16 2.96 -4.04
N MET A 39 5.00 2.04 -4.51
CA MET A 39 6.42 2.33 -4.79
C MET A 39 6.61 3.17 -6.06
N ALA A 40 5.71 3.07 -7.04
CA ALA A 40 5.72 3.91 -8.23
C ALA A 40 5.50 5.40 -7.90
N LEU A 41 4.83 5.71 -6.78
CA LEU A 41 4.67 7.07 -6.27
C LEU A 41 5.97 7.66 -5.67
N ILE A 42 7.07 6.90 -5.65
CA ILE A 42 8.36 7.31 -5.09
C ILE A 42 8.21 7.82 -3.65
N PRO A 43 7.78 6.95 -2.70
CA PRO A 43 7.64 7.34 -1.31
C PRO A 43 8.99 7.73 -0.73
N MET A 44 9.01 8.76 0.11
CA MET A 44 10.23 9.20 0.81
C MET A 44 10.60 8.22 1.93
N MET A 45 9.59 7.63 2.55
CA MET A 45 9.76 6.57 3.53
C MET A 45 8.50 5.71 3.62
N TYR A 46 8.67 4.48 4.07
CA TYR A 46 7.57 3.57 4.34
C TYR A 46 7.89 2.58 5.45
N ALA A 47 6.84 2.00 6.03
CA ALA A 47 6.91 0.88 6.94
C ALA A 47 5.74 -0.07 6.68
N VAL A 48 5.94 -1.36 6.97
CA VAL A 48 4.90 -2.38 6.87
C VAL A 48 4.65 -2.96 8.25
N ASN A 49 3.38 -3.05 8.64
CA ASN A 49 2.97 -3.66 9.89
C ASN A 49 2.12 -4.91 9.63
N PRO A 50 2.22 -5.96 10.46
CA PRO A 50 1.26 -7.05 10.47
C PRO A 50 -0.11 -6.53 10.99
N PRO A 51 -1.24 -7.02 10.47
CA PRO A 51 -1.38 -7.87 9.31
C PRO A 51 -1.59 -7.00 8.05
N LEU A 52 -0.49 -6.56 7.45
CA LEU A 52 -0.39 -6.29 6.01
C LEU A 52 -0.79 -4.86 5.58
N ILE A 53 -0.68 -3.91 6.51
CA ILE A 53 -0.86 -2.48 6.25
C ILE A 53 0.50 -1.83 5.95
N GLY A 54 0.60 -1.17 4.80
CA GLY A 54 1.72 -0.32 4.45
C GLY A 54 1.41 1.14 4.77
N GLY A 55 2.29 1.79 5.53
CA GLY A 55 2.29 3.24 5.74
C GLY A 55 3.35 3.88 4.87
N PHE A 56 2.96 4.85 4.03
CA PHE A 56 3.81 5.52 3.06
C PHE A 56 3.76 7.03 3.24
N VAL A 57 4.91 7.68 3.22
CA VAL A 57 5.01 9.15 3.24
C VAL A 57 5.45 9.63 1.86
N LEU A 58 4.59 10.45 1.26
CA LEU A 58 4.72 10.99 -0.08
C LEU A 58 5.00 12.49 -0.01
N GLY A 59 5.99 12.95 -0.78
CA GLY A 59 6.24 14.37 -1.00
C GLY A 59 5.53 14.89 -2.24
N LYS A 60 5.69 16.18 -2.55
CA LYS A 60 5.10 16.83 -3.75
C LYS A 60 5.46 16.13 -5.07
N ARG A 61 6.68 15.59 -5.19
CA ARG A 61 7.16 14.85 -6.38
C ARG A 61 6.28 13.64 -6.74
N SER A 62 5.63 13.02 -5.75
CA SER A 62 4.75 11.88 -5.97
C SER A 62 3.56 12.21 -6.88
N LEU A 63 3.20 13.49 -7.01
CA LEU A 63 2.14 13.96 -7.92
C LEU A 63 2.51 13.77 -9.39
N ASP A 64 3.80 13.75 -9.73
CA ASP A 64 4.28 13.50 -11.09
C ASP A 64 4.09 12.04 -11.53
N PHE A 65 3.66 11.18 -10.59
CA PHE A 65 3.49 9.73 -10.77
C PHE A 65 2.09 9.26 -10.35
N VAL A 66 1.14 10.17 -10.13
CA VAL A 66 -0.18 9.85 -9.54
C VAL A 66 -0.98 8.87 -10.38
N GLU A 67 -0.76 8.82 -11.69
CA GLU A 67 -1.38 7.87 -12.63
C GLU A 67 -0.99 6.40 -12.36
N PHE A 68 0.10 6.16 -11.64
CA PHE A 68 0.52 4.82 -11.24
C PHE A 68 -0.16 4.34 -9.96
N PHE A 69 -0.95 5.20 -9.30
CA PHE A 69 -1.80 4.78 -8.19
C PHE A 69 -2.97 3.91 -8.72
N GLN A 70 -2.81 2.60 -8.63
CA GLN A 70 -3.72 1.59 -9.19
C GLN A 70 -4.15 0.59 -8.11
N PRO A 71 -5.16 0.94 -7.29
CA PRO A 71 -5.84 -0.04 -6.44
C PRO A 71 -6.46 -1.15 -7.30
N THR A 72 -6.49 -2.37 -6.76
CA THR A 72 -7.17 -3.50 -7.39
C THR A 72 -8.45 -3.84 -6.65
N THR A 73 -9.49 -4.23 -7.40
CA THR A 73 -10.73 -4.82 -6.88
C THR A 73 -10.74 -6.35 -7.00
N ASP A 74 -9.66 -6.96 -7.50
CA ASP A 74 -9.52 -8.42 -7.59
C ASP A 74 -9.37 -9.01 -6.17
N LYS A 75 -10.47 -9.55 -5.64
CA LYS A 75 -10.50 -10.25 -4.34
C LYS A 75 -9.58 -11.47 -4.27
N ASN A 76 -9.09 -11.97 -5.41
CA ASN A 76 -8.09 -13.03 -5.47
C ASN A 76 -6.66 -12.52 -5.35
N PHE A 77 -6.43 -11.21 -5.27
CA PHE A 77 -5.13 -10.63 -4.97
C PHE A 77 -4.81 -10.86 -3.48
N SER A 78 -4.41 -12.10 -3.20
CA SER A 78 -4.15 -12.64 -1.88
C SER A 78 -2.77 -12.24 -1.34
N TYR A 79 -2.54 -12.56 -0.06
CA TYR A 79 -1.24 -12.43 0.59
C TYR A 79 -0.06 -12.98 -0.24
N GLN A 80 -0.22 -14.18 -0.80
CA GLN A 80 0.82 -14.83 -1.58
C GLN A 80 1.15 -14.02 -2.85
N ARG A 81 0.12 -13.58 -3.59
CA ARG A 81 0.31 -12.75 -4.80
C ARG A 81 0.91 -11.38 -4.46
N GLY A 82 0.42 -10.76 -3.40
CA GLY A 82 0.93 -9.48 -2.90
C GLY A 82 2.40 -9.56 -2.51
N THR A 83 2.79 -10.62 -1.80
CA THR A 83 4.18 -10.86 -1.38
C THR A 83 5.09 -11.13 -2.59
N MET A 84 4.65 -11.95 -3.55
CA MET A 84 5.40 -12.19 -4.78
C MET A 84 5.68 -10.89 -5.55
N LEU A 85 4.65 -10.05 -5.70
CA LEU A 85 4.79 -8.77 -6.39
C LEU A 85 5.69 -7.79 -5.63
N ALA A 86 5.56 -7.72 -4.30
CA ALA A 86 6.45 -6.96 -3.44
C ALA A 86 7.92 -7.39 -3.61
N SER A 87 8.20 -8.70 -3.57
CA SER A 87 9.56 -9.21 -3.78
C SER A 87 10.09 -8.86 -5.16
N ALA A 88 9.26 -8.93 -6.21
CA ALA A 88 9.65 -8.60 -7.58
C ALA A 88 10.02 -7.12 -7.77
N THR A 89 9.46 -6.20 -6.97
CA THR A 89 9.78 -4.77 -7.02
C THR A 89 10.93 -4.36 -6.09
N GLY A 90 11.56 -5.32 -5.40
CA GLY A 90 12.57 -5.02 -4.38
C GLY A 90 11.99 -4.36 -3.13
N PHE A 91 10.67 -4.41 -2.94
CA PHE A 91 10.00 -3.88 -1.76
C PHE A 91 10.37 -4.70 -0.52
N GLN A 92 10.92 -4.03 0.50
CA GLN A 92 11.33 -4.67 1.75
C GLN A 92 10.17 -4.68 2.73
N ASN A 93 9.61 -5.84 3.02
CA ASN A 93 8.39 -5.98 3.83
C ASN A 93 8.67 -6.44 5.27
N VAL A 94 9.80 -6.04 5.86
CA VAL A 94 10.15 -6.43 7.24
C VAL A 94 9.24 -5.70 8.24
N PRO A 95 8.43 -6.43 9.03
CA PRO A 95 7.52 -5.85 10.02
C PRO A 95 8.19 -4.86 10.97
N GLY A 96 7.55 -3.70 11.20
CA GLY A 96 7.98 -2.72 12.20
C GLY A 96 9.28 -1.98 11.87
N LYS A 97 9.86 -2.20 10.69
CA LYS A 97 11.07 -1.50 10.23
C LYS A 97 10.69 -0.34 9.31
N LEU A 98 11.23 0.84 9.62
CA LEU A 98 11.13 2.02 8.77
C LEU A 98 12.24 2.00 7.71
N PHE A 99 11.85 2.19 6.45
CA PHE A 99 12.76 2.37 5.33
C PHE A 99 12.70 3.81 4.85
N LYS A 100 13.84 4.49 4.78
CA LYS A 100 13.99 5.84 4.21
C LYS A 100 14.64 5.71 2.84
N LEU A 101 14.02 6.28 1.81
CA LEU A 101 14.38 6.06 0.40
C LEU A 101 15.03 7.26 -0.28
N THR A 102 15.25 8.35 0.46
CA THR A 102 15.82 9.64 0.04
C THR A 102 15.01 10.44 -0.97
#